data_AF-A0A2S1EN64-F1
#
_entry.id   AF-A0A2S1EN64-F1
#
_cell.length_a   1.000
_cell.length_b   1.000
_cell.length_c   1.000
_cell.angle_alpha   90.00
_cell.angle_beta   90.00
_cell.angle_gamma   90.00
#
_symmetry.space_group_name_H-M   'P 1'
#
loop_
_entity.id
_entity.type
_entity.pdbx_description
1 polymer ?
#
loop_
_entity_poly.entity_id
_entity_poly.type
_entity_poly.pdbx_seq_one_letter_code
_entity_poly.pdbx_strand_id
1 'polypeptide(L)'
;MAGPNYIYNFLISFTNAGVLAGMPRQQANKLALENLRAAAAFVEQSGKHPAELLDINNSAGGVGITAQHELDKSSFSAGIENAVLAAVKRTKELGKQNKGD
;
A
#
# COMPACT_ATOMS: atom_id res chain seq x y z
N MET A 1 11.06 5.27 -10.40
CA MET A 1 10.02 4.57 -9.60
C MET A 1 8.66 4.90 -10.19
N ALA A 2 7.77 3.93 -10.38
CA ALA A 2 6.41 4.18 -10.85
C ALA A 2 5.48 4.52 -9.67
N GLY A 3 5.88 5.49 -8.84
CA GLY A 3 5.33 5.76 -7.51
C GLY A 3 3.79 5.83 -7.46
N PRO A 4 3.14 6.66 -8.29
CA PRO A 4 1.67 6.79 -8.27
C PRO A 4 0.93 5.50 -8.60
N ASN A 5 1.48 4.63 -9.46
CA ASN A 5 0.79 3.41 -9.88
C ASN A 5 0.59 2.44 -8.72
N TYR A 6 1.57 2.32 -7.82
CA TYR A 6 1.46 1.45 -6.64
C TYR A 6 0.34 1.95 -5.71
N ILE A 7 0.26 3.27 -5.54
CA ILE A 7 -0.75 3.92 -4.71
C ILE A 7 -2.15 3.79 -5.32
N TYR A 8 -2.30 3.95 -6.64
CA TYR A 8 -3.59 3.75 -7.32
C TYR A 8 -4.08 2.31 -7.21
N ASN A 9 -3.17 1.33 -7.34
CA ASN A 9 -3.48 -0.08 -7.17
C ASN A 9 -3.88 -0.42 -5.73
N PHE A 10 -3.22 0.18 -4.74
CA PHE A 10 -3.63 0.08 -3.34
C PHE A 10 -5.03 0.66 -3.13
N LEU A 11 -5.29 1.88 -3.60
CA LEU A 11 -6.59 2.54 -3.42
C LEU A 11 -7.74 1.77 -4.06
N ILE A 12 -7.60 1.30 -5.30
CA ILE A 12 -8.67 0.53 -5.96
C ILE A 12 -8.91 -0.81 -5.26
N SER A 13 -7.85 -1.48 -4.81
CA SER A 13 -7.95 -2.72 -4.03
C SER A 13 -8.65 -2.48 -2.69
N PHE A 14 -8.33 -1.39 -2.01
CA PHE A 14 -8.94 -1.05 -0.73
C PHE A 14 -10.41 -0.64 -0.88
N THR A 15 -10.74 0.14 -1.92
CA THR A 15 -12.14 0.41 -2.27
C THR A 15 -12.90 -0.89 -2.56
N ASN A 16 -12.30 -1.80 -3.35
CA ASN A 16 -12.92 -3.10 -3.65
C ASN A 16 -13.19 -3.92 -2.38
N ALA A 17 -12.27 -3.91 -1.42
CA ALA A 17 -12.48 -4.56 -0.12
C ALA A 17 -13.69 -3.97 0.63
N GLY A 18 -13.85 -2.64 0.64
CA GLY A 18 -15.04 -1.99 1.20
C GLY A 18 -16.34 -2.43 0.53
N VAL A 19 -16.35 -2.53 -0.81
CA VAL A 19 -17.53 -3.00 -1.56
C VAL A 19 -17.83 -4.48 -1.31
N LEU A 20 -16.79 -5.33 -1.24
CA LEU A 20 -16.94 -6.74 -0.86
C LEU A 20 -17.53 -6.89 0.55
N ALA A 21 -17.19 -5.98 1.46
CA ALA A 21 -17.77 -5.89 2.80
C ALA A 21 -19.17 -5.26 2.85
N GLY A 22 -19.78 -4.94 1.69
CA GLY A 22 -21.15 -4.44 1.58
C GLY A 22 -21.30 -2.92 1.50
N MET A 23 -20.20 -2.17 1.39
CA MET A 23 -20.26 -0.71 1.32
C MET A 23 -20.63 -0.20 -0.09
N PRO A 24 -21.41 0.89 -0.22
CA PRO A 24 -21.58 1.56 -1.50
C PRO A 24 -20.24 2.03 -2.09
N ARG A 25 -20.03 1.81 -3.39
CA ARG A 25 -18.77 2.14 -4.10
C ARG A 25 -18.28 3.56 -3.84
N GLN A 26 -19.17 4.55 -3.89
CA GLN A 26 -18.81 5.95 -3.69
C GLN A 26 -18.27 6.21 -2.27
N GLN A 27 -18.89 5.59 -1.27
CA GLN A 27 -18.44 5.69 0.12
C GLN A 27 -17.11 4.96 0.33
N ALA A 28 -16.96 3.77 -0.25
CA ALA A 28 -15.70 3.00 -0.18
C ALA A 28 -14.53 3.78 -0.80
N ASN A 29 -14.76 4.48 -1.92
CA ASN A 29 -13.75 5.33 -2.57
C ASN A 29 -13.30 6.45 -1.63
N LYS A 30 -14.25 7.14 -1.01
CA LYS A 30 -13.97 8.25 -0.10
C LYS A 30 -13.16 7.77 1.12
N LEU A 31 -13.62 6.69 1.75
CA LEU A 31 -12.96 6.14 2.94
C LEU A 31 -11.56 5.59 2.63
N ALA A 32 -11.36 4.90 1.50
CA ALA A 32 -10.04 4.40 1.11
C ALA A 32 -9.03 5.56 0.97
N LEU A 33 -9.44 6.65 0.32
CA LEU A 33 -8.59 7.84 0.14
C LEU A 33 -8.32 8.56 1.47
N GLU A 34 -9.34 8.72 2.32
CA GLU A 34 -9.20 9.34 3.63
C GLU A 34 -8.28 8.52 4.55
N ASN A 35 -8.42 7.20 4.58
CA ASN A 35 -7.55 6.31 5.34
C ASN A 35 -6.10 6.40 4.89
N LEU A 36 -5.84 6.40 3.58
CA LEU A 36 -4.48 6.55 3.06
C LEU A 36 -3.86 7.88 3.50
N ARG A 37 -4.61 8.99 3.37
CA ARG A 37 -4.14 10.32 3.78
C ARG A 37 -3.87 10.40 5.28
N ALA A 38 -4.80 9.89 6.09
CA ALA A 38 -4.67 9.89 7.54
C ALA A 38 -3.46 9.05 8.01
N ALA A 39 -3.28 7.85 7.45
CA ALA A 39 -2.15 6.99 7.78
C ALA A 39 -0.81 7.64 7.41
N ALA A 40 -0.70 8.21 6.20
CA ALA A 40 0.51 8.90 5.77
C ALA A 40 0.85 10.10 6.66
N ALA A 41 -0.16 10.93 6.98
CA ALA A 41 0.01 12.07 7.88
C ALA A 41 0.42 11.64 9.28
N PHE A 42 -0.14 10.53 9.80
CA PHE A 42 0.19 10.05 11.14
C PHE A 42 1.61 9.48 11.23
N VAL A 43 2.08 8.79 10.20
CA VAL A 43 3.49 8.35 10.11
C VAL A 43 4.43 9.57 10.20
N GLU A 44 4.16 10.61 9.41
CA GLU A 44 4.96 11.84 9.40
C GLU A 44 4.92 12.57 10.76
N GLN A 45 3.73 12.74 11.34
CA GLN A 45 3.54 13.47 12.60
C GLN A 45 4.11 12.73 13.81
N SER A 46 3.98 11.40 13.85
CA SER A 46 4.42 10.60 15.00
C SER A 46 5.93 10.41 15.06
N GLY A 47 6.62 10.46 13.92
CA GLY A 47 8.05 10.13 13.81
C GLY A 47 8.39 8.68 14.18
N LYS A 48 7.38 7.82 14.37
CA LYS A 48 7.54 6.42 14.75
C LYS A 48 7.82 5.55 13.55
N HIS A 49 8.53 4.44 13.78
CA HIS A 49 8.68 3.44 12.73
C HIS A 49 7.31 2.80 12.41
N PRO A 50 6.96 2.51 11.14
CA PRO A 50 5.67 1.90 10.79
C PRO A 50 5.36 0.60 11.54
N ALA A 51 6.38 -0.20 11.87
CA ALA A 51 6.19 -1.42 12.68
C ALA A 51 5.65 -1.09 14.09
N GLU A 52 6.15 -0.02 14.74
CA GLU A 52 5.61 0.42 16.04
C GLU A 52 4.15 0.88 15.91
N LEU A 53 3.81 1.53 14.79
CA LEU A 53 2.44 1.98 14.55
C LEU A 53 1.48 0.81 14.35
N LEU A 54 1.93 -0.27 13.68
CA LEU A 54 1.17 -1.51 13.59
C LEU A 54 0.98 -2.15 14.97
N ASP A 55 2.02 -2.19 15.81
CA ASP A 55 1.91 -2.71 17.17
C ASP A 55 0.92 -1.89 18.02
N ILE A 56 0.94 -0.56 17.90
CA ILE A 56 -0.02 0.32 18.59
C ILE A 56 -1.46 0.06 18.12
N ASN A 57 -1.66 -0.19 16.83
CA ASN A 57 -2.99 -0.36 16.23
C ASN A 57 -3.59 -1.76 16.45
N ASN A 58 -2.75 -2.75 16.78
CA ASN A 58 -3.15 -4.16 16.86
C ASN A 58 -3.28 -4.63 18.32
N SER A 59 -4.51 -4.91 18.74
CA SER A 59 -4.78 -5.53 20.04
C SER A 59 -4.81 -7.07 19.97
N ALA A 60 -4.57 -7.74 21.11
CA ALA A 60 -4.61 -9.19 21.21
C ALA A 60 -5.99 -9.75 20.79
N GLY A 61 -6.01 -10.59 19.75
CA GLY A 61 -7.23 -11.19 19.19
C GLY A 61 -8.15 -10.22 18.45
N GLY A 62 -7.71 -8.97 18.22
CA GLY A 62 -8.51 -7.94 17.58
C GLY A 62 -8.63 -8.05 16.06
N VAL A 63 -9.46 -7.18 15.47
CA VAL A 63 -9.67 -7.14 14.01
C VAL A 63 -8.41 -6.74 13.24
N GLY A 64 -7.57 -5.87 13.81
CA GLY A 64 -6.33 -5.41 13.18
C GLY A 64 -5.30 -6.52 13.01
N ILE A 65 -5.00 -7.26 14.09
CA ILE A 65 -4.04 -8.37 14.02
C ILE A 65 -4.55 -9.51 13.13
N THR A 66 -5.86 -9.74 13.09
CA THR A 66 -6.49 -10.72 12.19
C THR A 66 -6.29 -10.32 10.72
N ALA A 67 -6.53 -9.04 10.38
CA ALA A 67 -6.32 -8.52 9.03
C ALA A 67 -4.83 -8.55 8.65
N GLN A 68 -3.93 -8.19 9.59
CA GLN A 68 -2.49 -8.26 9.37
C GLN A 68 -2.05 -9.69 9.05
N HIS A 69 -2.56 -10.68 9.78
CA HIS A 69 -2.24 -12.09 9.51
C HIS A 69 -2.65 -12.55 8.10
N GLU A 70 -3.78 -12.08 7.58
CA GLU A 70 -4.19 -12.37 6.19
C GLU A 70 -3.31 -11.63 5.16
N LEU A 71 -2.85 -10.42 5.46
CA LEU A 71 -1.86 -9.72 4.64
C LEU A 71 -0.52 -10.47 4.62
N ASP A 72 -0.08 -11.01 5.76
CA ASP A 72 1.18 -11.75 5.90
C ASP A 72 1.16 -13.09 5.14
N LYS A 73 -0.01 -13.73 5.01
CA LYS A 73 -0.20 -14.92 4.15
C LYS A 73 -0.12 -14.60 2.65
N SER A 74 -0.30 -13.34 2.28
CA SER A 74 -0.22 -12.90 0.89
C SER A 74 1.22 -12.59 0.49
N SER A 75 1.44 -12.22 -0.77
CA SER A 75 2.74 -11.70 -1.24
C SER A 75 2.78 -10.17 -1.27
N PHE A 76 2.06 -9.48 -0.38
CA PHE A 76 1.90 -8.02 -0.43
C PHE A 76 3.24 -7.26 -0.42
N SER A 77 4.08 -7.45 0.60
CA SER A 77 5.38 -6.76 0.72
C SER A 77 6.32 -7.12 -0.44
N ALA A 78 6.47 -8.43 -0.71
CA ALA A 78 7.30 -8.91 -1.82
C ALA A 78 6.82 -8.38 -3.19
N GLY A 79 5.51 -8.26 -3.39
CA GLY A 79 4.92 -7.73 -4.61
C GLY A 79 5.30 -6.27 -4.86
N ILE A 80 5.26 -5.44 -3.82
CA ILE A 80 5.67 -4.02 -3.90
C ILE A 80 7.16 -3.93 -4.18
N GLU A 81 7.99 -4.65 -3.43
CA GLU A 81 9.45 -4.67 -3.58
C GLU A 81 9.85 -5.08 -5.01
N ASN A 82 9.31 -6.20 -5.49
CA ASN A 82 9.58 -6.71 -6.83
C ASN A 82 9.14 -5.72 -7.92
N ALA A 83 7.98 -5.08 -7.75
CA ALA A 83 7.49 -4.08 -8.71
C ALA A 83 8.39 -2.84 -8.78
N VAL A 84 8.95 -2.41 -7.64
CA VAL A 84 9.92 -1.30 -7.59
C VAL A 84 11.23 -1.69 -8.26
N LEU A 85 11.78 -2.87 -7.92
CA LEU A 85 13.03 -3.35 -8.50
C LEU A 85 12.92 -3.54 -10.02
N ALA A 86 11.81 -4.09 -10.51
CA ALA A 86 11.53 -4.23 -11.94
C ALA A 86 11.47 -2.87 -12.65
N ALA A 87 10.78 -1.89 -12.06
CA ALA A 87 10.71 -0.54 -12.62
C ALA A 87 12.10 0.12 -12.69
N VAL A 88 12.92 -0.01 -11.64
CA VAL A 88 14.30 0.51 -11.61
C VAL A 88 15.17 -0.16 -12.68
N LYS A 89 15.09 -1.50 -12.80
CA LYS A 89 15.80 -2.25 -13.85
C LYS A 89 15.43 -1.72 -15.23
N ARG A 90 14.13 -1.57 -15.51
CA ARG A 90 13.66 -1.06 -16.80
C ARG A 90 14.14 0.36 -17.10
N THR A 91 14.10 1.26 -16.12
CA THR A 91 14.64 2.62 -16.29
C THR A 91 16.13 2.60 -16.65
N LYS A 92 16.92 1.73 -16.03
CA LYS A 92 18.36 1.59 -16.34
C LYS A 92 18.59 1.06 -17.76
N GLU A 93 17.79 0.10 -18.21
CA GLU A 93 17.87 -0.43 -19.59
C GLU A 93 17.57 0.64 -20.63
N LEU A 94 16.48 1.39 -20.45
CA LEU A 94 16.10 2.51 -21.33
C LEU A 94 17.21 3.58 -21.40
N GLY A 95 17.80 3.93 -20.26
CA GLY A 95 18.91 4.89 -20.21
C GLY A 95 20.20 4.41 -20.88
N LYS A 96 20.39 3.10 -21.06
CA LYS A 96 21.51 2.54 -21.84
C LYS A 96 21.21 2.53 -23.33
N GLN A 97 19.97 2.23 -23.73
CA GLN A 97 19.53 2.28 -25.12
C GLN A 97 19.69 3.69 -25.70
N ASN A 98 19.25 4.71 -24.96
CA ASN A 98 19.36 6.13 -25.38
C ASN A 98 20.80 6.68 -25.44
N LYS A 99 21.82 5.92 -25.03
CA LYS A 99 23.24 6.31 -25.12
C LYS A 99 23.99 5.57 -26.24
N GLY A 100 23.33 4.62 -26.90
CA GLY A 100 23.86 3.84 -28.01
C GLY A 100 23.34 4.26 -29.39
N ASP A 101 22.46 5.27 -29.42
CA ASP A 101 22.01 6.04 -30.59
C ASP A 101 22.71 7.42 -30.59
#